data_AF-A0AAJ2R6P5-F1
#
_entry.id   AF-A0AAJ2R6P5-F1
#
_cell.length_a   1.000
_cell.length_b   1.000
_cell.length_c   1.000
_cell.angle_alpha   90.00
_cell.angle_beta   90.00
_cell.angle_gamma   90.00
#
_symmetry.space_group_name_H-M   'P 1'
#
loop_
_entity.id
_entity.type
_entity.pdbx_description
1 polymer ?
#
loop_
_entity_poly.entity_id
_entity_poly.type
_entity_poly.pdbx_seq_one_letter_code
_entity_poly.pdbx_strand_id
1 'polypeptide(L)'
;MDLTSLRIANARKAMEAVGGVNKAAVKMGYANAAFLSQIFGPNPTRSPTEKTMRRLERALELEEGSLDREPAPELPAQSSVATTQIDPGQLAQVITLVNRLLEEEKVSLPTDRFANLVAVAYDEAAEHAGQARESKLRQVVRLLR
;
A
#
# COMPACT_ATOMS: atom_id res chain seq x y z
N MET A 1 21.55 -15.36 13.07
CA MET A 1 20.87 -14.37 13.93
C MET A 1 20.16 -15.15 15.03
N ASP A 2 20.17 -14.71 16.30
CA ASP A 2 19.39 -15.39 17.35
C ASP A 2 17.88 -15.22 17.08
N LEU A 3 17.08 -16.24 17.34
CA LEU A 3 15.62 -16.24 17.07
C LEU A 3 14.93 -15.10 17.83
N THR A 4 15.39 -14.81 19.05
CA THR A 4 14.88 -13.70 19.86
C THR A 4 15.10 -12.36 19.16
N SER A 5 16.32 -12.13 18.67
CA SER A 5 16.69 -10.91 17.96
C SER A 5 15.95 -10.76 16.63
N LEU A 6 15.74 -11.87 15.92
CA LEU A 6 14.96 -11.91 14.68
C LEU A 6 13.50 -11.49 14.93
N ARG A 7 12.85 -12.11 15.93
CA ARG A 7 11.48 -11.78 16.36
C ARG A 7 11.33 -10.31 16.71
N ILE A 8 12.30 -9.75 17.44
CA ILE A 8 12.28 -8.34 17.83
C ILE A 8 12.38 -7.42 16.61
N ALA A 9 13.29 -7.72 15.68
CA ALA A 9 13.46 -6.94 14.46
C ALA A 9 12.19 -6.97 13.58
N ASN A 10 11.65 -8.17 13.34
CA ASN A 10 10.43 -8.36 12.55
C ASN A 10 9.22 -7.69 13.20
N ALA A 11 9.04 -7.84 14.51
CA ALA A 11 7.97 -7.19 15.26
C ALA A 11 8.08 -5.66 15.19
N ARG A 12 9.28 -5.09 15.31
CA ARG A 12 9.49 -3.64 15.16
C ARG A 12 9.05 -3.15 13.79
N LYS A 13 9.50 -3.82 12.73
CA LYS A 13 9.12 -3.50 11.34
C LYS A 13 7.62 -3.59 11.13
N ALA A 14 6.98 -4.66 11.63
CA ALA A 14 5.53 -4.83 11.56
C ALA A 14 4.78 -3.73 12.31
N MET A 15 5.24 -3.34 13.50
CA MET A 15 4.63 -2.25 14.27
C MET A 15 4.84 -0.88 13.62
N GLU A 16 5.98 -0.65 12.96
CA GLU A 16 6.23 0.58 12.21
C GLU A 16 5.26 0.71 11.03
N ALA A 17 5.00 -0.38 10.30
CA ALA A 17 4.05 -0.41 9.18
C ALA A 17 2.61 -0.02 9.58
N VAL A 18 2.19 -0.29 10.81
CA VAL A 18 0.86 0.14 11.33
C VAL A 18 0.88 1.52 12.01
N GLY A 19 1.99 2.25 11.97
CA GLY A 19 2.13 3.59 12.53
C GLY A 19 2.63 3.62 13.98
N GLY A 20 3.40 2.61 14.38
CA GLY A 20 4.19 2.59 15.61
C GLY A 20 3.63 1.72 16.74
N VAL A 21 4.46 1.53 17.77
CA VAL A 21 4.22 0.63 18.92
C VAL A 21 2.92 0.97 19.67
N ASN A 22 2.54 2.25 19.75
CA ASN A 22 1.30 2.68 20.38
C ASN A 22 0.05 2.16 19.64
N LYS A 23 0.02 2.26 18.31
CA LYS A 23 -1.10 1.75 17.51
C LYS A 23 -1.16 0.23 17.55
N ALA A 24 -0.01 -0.45 17.52
CA ALA A 24 0.06 -1.89 17.68
C ALA A 24 -0.47 -2.34 19.06
N ALA A 25 -0.15 -1.62 20.13
CA ALA A 25 -0.66 -1.91 21.47
C ALA A 25 -2.18 -1.79 21.55
N VAL A 26 -2.76 -0.74 20.96
CA VAL A 26 -4.22 -0.53 20.89
C VAL A 26 -4.87 -1.66 20.10
N LYS A 27 -4.32 -2.05 18.93
CA LYS A 27 -4.83 -3.19 18.15
C LYS A 27 -4.78 -4.52 18.92
N MET A 28 -3.79 -4.70 19.79
CA MET A 28 -3.68 -5.86 20.68
C MET A 28 -4.63 -5.82 21.89
N GLY A 29 -5.40 -4.73 22.06
CA GLY A 29 -6.32 -4.55 23.19
C GLY A 29 -5.64 -4.12 24.49
N TYR A 30 -4.41 -3.61 24.44
CA TYR A 30 -3.74 -3.06 25.62
C TYR A 30 -4.08 -1.59 25.83
N ALA A 31 -4.20 -1.18 27.09
CA ALA A 31 -4.44 0.21 27.46
C ALA A 31 -3.24 1.13 27.15
N ASN A 32 -2.02 0.59 27.07
CA ASN A 32 -0.81 1.33 26.76
C ASN A 32 0.25 0.44 26.08
N ALA A 33 1.27 1.09 25.51
CA ALA A 33 2.38 0.42 24.86
C ALA A 33 3.49 -0.09 25.80
N ALA A 34 3.38 0.10 27.12
CA ALA A 34 4.48 -0.21 28.03
C ALA A 34 4.92 -1.68 27.94
N PHE A 35 3.96 -2.60 27.79
CA PHE A 35 4.23 -4.02 27.60
C PHE A 35 5.00 -4.31 26.31
N LEU A 36 4.58 -3.72 25.18
CA LEU A 36 5.28 -3.90 23.90
C LEU A 36 6.64 -3.19 23.89
N SER A 37 6.77 -2.04 24.53
CA SER A 37 8.04 -1.32 24.66
C SER A 37 9.05 -2.08 25.52
N GLN A 38 8.64 -2.87 26.50
CA GLN A 38 9.54 -3.73 27.29
C GLN A 38 10.13 -4.89 26.47
N ILE A 39 9.41 -5.35 25.44
CA ILE A 39 9.78 -6.52 24.63
C ILE A 39 10.45 -6.10 23.32
N PHE A 40 9.95 -5.02 22.72
CA PHE A 40 10.32 -4.57 21.38
C PHE A 40 10.84 -3.13 21.34
N GLY A 41 10.90 -2.42 22.48
CA GLY A 41 11.52 -1.09 22.55
C GLY A 41 13.03 -1.13 22.39
N PRO A 42 13.71 0.03 22.26
CA PRO A 42 15.12 0.13 21.89
C PRO A 42 16.04 -0.70 22.78
N ASN A 43 15.76 -0.75 24.08
CA ASN A 43 16.40 -1.63 25.06
C ASN A 43 15.37 -2.64 25.61
N PRO A 44 15.21 -3.82 25.01
CA PRO A 44 14.27 -4.81 25.48
C PRO A 44 14.73 -5.38 26.83
N THR A 45 13.85 -5.37 27.82
CA THR A 45 14.08 -5.96 29.15
C THR A 45 13.44 -7.33 29.30
N ARG A 46 12.66 -7.77 28.29
CA ARG A 46 11.95 -9.04 28.24
C ARG A 46 12.08 -9.69 26.87
N SER A 47 12.17 -11.01 26.85
CA SER A 47 12.22 -11.78 25.60
C SER A 47 10.81 -12.01 25.03
N PRO A 48 10.61 -11.89 23.71
CA PRO A 48 9.37 -12.28 23.06
C PRO A 48 9.12 -13.78 23.19
N THR A 49 8.01 -14.13 23.82
CA THR A 49 7.51 -15.52 23.85
C THR A 49 6.67 -15.81 22.62
N GLU A 50 6.59 -17.08 22.22
CA GLU A 50 5.74 -17.51 21.10
C GLU A 50 4.30 -17.03 21.24
N LYS A 51 3.71 -17.16 22.42
CA LYS A 51 2.35 -16.65 22.72
C LYS A 51 2.21 -15.15 22.43
N THR A 52 3.25 -14.36 22.69
CA THR A 52 3.25 -12.91 22.41
C THR A 52 3.36 -12.65 20.92
N MET A 53 4.20 -13.41 20.21
CA MET A 53 4.34 -13.32 18.75
C MET A 53 3.04 -13.66 18.04
N ARG A 54 2.39 -14.78 18.37
CA ARG A 54 1.10 -15.19 17.80
C ARG A 54 0.00 -14.16 18.04
N ARG A 55 -0.02 -13.55 19.24
CA ARG A 55 -0.98 -12.47 19.54
C ARG A 55 -0.70 -11.22 18.73
N LEU A 56 0.57 -10.87 18.52
CA LEU A 56 0.96 -9.71 17.72
C LEU A 56 0.60 -9.95 16.24
N GLU A 57 0.89 -11.13 15.70
CA GLU A 57 0.51 -11.53 14.34
C GLU A 57 -1.00 -11.38 14.13
N ARG A 58 -1.81 -11.96 15.02
CA ARG A 58 -3.28 -11.86 14.93
C ARG A 58 -3.79 -10.41 15.04
N ALA A 59 -3.21 -9.61 15.92
CA ALA A 59 -3.61 -8.21 16.08
C ALA A 59 -3.20 -7.33 14.89
N LEU A 60 -2.16 -7.74 14.17
CA LEU A 60 -1.67 -7.05 12.97
C LEU A 60 -2.16 -7.72 11.68
N GLU A 61 -3.04 -8.72 11.77
CA GLU A 61 -3.60 -9.47 10.63
C GLU A 61 -2.52 -10.12 9.74
N LEU A 62 -1.41 -10.54 10.37
CA LEU A 62 -0.30 -11.23 9.70
C LEU A 62 -0.51 -12.75 9.71
N GLU A 63 0.13 -13.44 8.75
CA GLU A 63 0.19 -14.90 8.75
C GLU A 63 0.87 -15.42 10.03
N GLU A 64 0.32 -16.50 10.59
CA GLU A 64 0.89 -17.15 11.76
C GLU A 64 2.29 -17.70 11.42
N GLY A 65 3.32 -17.27 12.14
CA GLY A 65 4.72 -17.66 11.90
C GLY A 65 5.50 -16.65 11.08
N SER A 66 4.85 -15.62 10.53
CA SER A 66 5.51 -14.58 9.73
C SER A 66 6.62 -13.85 10.48
N LEU A 67 6.47 -13.63 11.79
CA LEU A 67 7.47 -12.91 12.58
C LEU A 67 8.65 -13.79 13.03
N ASP A 68 8.52 -15.12 12.89
CA ASP A 68 9.55 -16.10 13.22
C ASP A 68 10.46 -16.45 12.04
N ARG A 69 10.01 -16.15 10.82
CA ARG A 69 10.77 -16.40 9.59
C ARG A 69 11.76 -15.27 9.36
N GLU A 70 12.93 -15.59 8.81
CA GLU A 70 13.83 -14.55 8.30
C GLU A 70 13.06 -13.71 7.28
N PRO A 71 13.16 -12.36 7.35
CA PRO A 71 12.58 -11.53 6.31
C PRO A 71 13.17 -12.01 4.99
N ALA A 72 12.29 -12.37 4.05
CA ALA A 72 12.73 -12.66 2.69
C ALA A 72 13.64 -11.49 2.25
N PRO A 73 14.80 -11.77 1.62
CA PRO A 73 15.69 -10.72 1.17
C PRO A 73 14.85 -9.67 0.46
N GLU A 74 14.95 -8.44 0.94
CA GLU A 74 14.15 -7.32 0.48
C GLU A 74 14.43 -7.11 -1.00
N LEU A 75 13.67 -7.80 -1.85
CA LEU A 75 13.42 -7.31 -3.19
C LEU A 75 12.83 -5.91 -2.98
N PRO A 76 13.42 -4.89 -3.62
CA PRO A 76 13.11 -3.50 -3.34
C PRO A 76 11.60 -3.34 -3.36
N ALA A 77 11.08 -2.80 -2.26
CA ALA A 77 9.68 -2.60 -1.98
C ALA A 77 8.84 -2.55 -3.25
N GLN A 78 8.26 -3.68 -3.64
CA GLN A 78 6.99 -3.63 -4.32
C GLN A 78 6.07 -3.12 -3.23
N SER A 79 5.91 -1.79 -3.22
CA SER A 79 4.74 -1.09 -2.72
C SER A 79 3.59 -2.08 -2.74
N SER A 80 2.96 -2.29 -1.59
CA SER A 80 1.75 -3.08 -1.45
C SER A 80 1.00 -3.03 -2.76
N VAL A 81 1.06 -4.12 -3.54
CA VAL A 81 0.18 -4.27 -4.68
C VAL A 81 -1.15 -4.44 -3.99
N ALA A 82 -1.78 -3.31 -3.66
CA ALA A 82 -3.20 -3.19 -3.79
C ALA A 82 -3.43 -3.85 -5.15
N THR A 83 -4.01 -5.04 -5.14
CA THR A 83 -4.67 -5.56 -6.30
C THR A 83 -5.67 -4.47 -6.64
N THR A 84 -5.25 -3.51 -7.46
CA THR A 84 -6.09 -2.49 -8.07
C THR A 84 -6.99 -3.32 -8.94
N GLN A 85 -8.06 -3.81 -8.31
CA GLN A 85 -9.07 -4.59 -8.96
C GLN A 85 -9.55 -3.67 -10.07
N ILE A 86 -9.20 -4.02 -11.31
CA ILE A 86 -9.52 -3.16 -12.44
C ILE A 86 -11.04 -3.14 -12.48
N ASP A 87 -11.64 -1.99 -12.17
CA ASP A 87 -13.09 -1.85 -12.25
C ASP A 87 -13.40 -1.62 -13.73
N PRO A 88 -14.00 -2.62 -14.43
CA PRO A 88 -14.29 -2.50 -15.85
C PRO A 88 -15.24 -1.33 -16.14
N GLY A 89 -16.05 -0.92 -15.16
CA GLY A 89 -16.93 0.25 -15.27
C GLY A 89 -16.15 1.57 -15.28
N GLN A 90 -15.12 1.70 -14.44
CA GLN A 90 -14.27 2.89 -14.43
C GLN A 90 -13.40 2.96 -15.70
N LEU A 91 -12.87 1.83 -16.15
CA LEU A 91 -12.09 1.78 -17.39
C LEU A 91 -12.92 2.24 -18.61
N ALA A 92 -14.17 1.76 -18.72
CA ALA A 92 -15.07 2.18 -19.80
C ALA A 92 -15.41 3.68 -19.76
N GLN A 93 -15.60 4.25 -18.57
CA GLN A 93 -15.82 5.68 -18.39
C GLN A 93 -14.59 6.50 -18.81
N VAL A 94 -13.39 6.07 -18.41
CA VAL A 94 -12.13 6.73 -18.76
C VAL A 94 -11.91 6.71 -20.28
N ILE A 95 -12.11 5.57 -20.93
CA ILE A 95 -11.96 5.45 -22.40
C ILE A 95 -12.95 6.38 -23.12
N THR A 96 -14.20 6.42 -22.68
CA THR A 96 -15.24 7.26 -23.29
C THR A 96 -14.93 8.75 -23.12
N LEU A 97 -14.43 9.14 -21.95
CA LEU A 97 -14.04 10.51 -21.64
C LEU A 97 -12.82 10.95 -22.46
N VAL A 98 -11.80 10.10 -22.57
CA VAL A 98 -10.62 10.35 -23.41
C VAL A 98 -11.02 10.48 -24.88
N ASN A 99 -11.89 9.60 -25.38
CA ASN A 99 -12.31 9.65 -26.77
C ASN A 99 -13.12 10.93 -27.08
N ARG A 100 -14.04 11.32 -26.18
CA ARG A 100 -14.77 12.59 -26.29
C ARG A 100 -13.83 13.79 -26.32
N LEU A 101 -12.82 13.83 -25.45
CA LEU A 101 -11.86 14.95 -25.40
C LEU A 101 -11.01 15.04 -26.69
N LEU A 102 -10.63 13.90 -27.28
CA LEU A 102 -9.89 13.87 -28.55
C LEU A 102 -10.75 14.34 -29.73
N GLU A 103 -12.03 13.97 -29.76
CA GLU A 103 -13.00 14.45 -30.75
C GLU A 103 -13.25 15.96 -30.62
N GLU A 104 -13.44 16.47 -29.39
CA GLU A 104 -13.64 17.90 -29.12
C GLU A 104 -12.43 18.75 -29.55
N GLU A 105 -11.21 18.30 -29.25
CA GLU A 105 -9.96 19.01 -29.58
C GLU A 105 -9.46 18.74 -31.01
N LYS A 106 -10.14 17.88 -31.79
CA LYS A 106 -9.76 17.44 -33.14
C LYS A 106 -8.32 16.90 -33.22
N VAL A 107 -7.87 16.19 -32.17
CA VAL A 107 -6.52 15.62 -32.11
C VAL A 107 -6.58 14.14 -32.46
N SER A 108 -5.87 13.75 -33.52
CA SER A 108 -5.68 12.34 -33.87
C SER A 108 -4.38 11.84 -33.28
N LEU A 109 -4.46 10.94 -32.29
CA LEU A 109 -3.28 10.30 -31.70
C LEU A 109 -3.09 8.89 -32.28
N PRO A 110 -1.83 8.44 -32.48
CA PRO A 110 -1.54 7.05 -32.77
C PRO A 110 -1.92 6.15 -31.59
N THR A 111 -2.29 4.90 -31.87
CA THR A 111 -2.85 3.94 -30.92
C THR A 111 -2.00 3.77 -29.66
N ASP A 112 -0.67 3.78 -29.77
CA ASP A 112 0.25 3.70 -28.63
C ASP A 112 0.13 4.89 -27.67
N ARG A 113 -0.01 6.11 -28.20
CA ARG A 113 -0.17 7.33 -27.38
C ARG A 113 -1.55 7.39 -26.75
N PHE A 114 -2.57 6.90 -27.46
CA PHE A 114 -3.92 6.74 -26.90
C PHE A 114 -3.93 5.77 -25.71
N ALA A 115 -3.32 4.59 -25.86
CA ALA A 115 -3.23 3.60 -24.80
C ALA A 115 -2.50 4.15 -23.57
N ASN A 116 -1.39 4.87 -23.77
CA ASN A 116 -0.67 5.52 -22.68
C ASN A 116 -1.51 6.61 -21.98
N LEU A 117 -2.27 7.39 -22.73
CA LEU A 117 -3.13 8.43 -22.16
C LEU A 117 -4.29 7.83 -21.33
N VAL A 118 -4.90 6.74 -21.83
CA VAL A 118 -5.94 5.99 -21.09
C VAL A 118 -5.36 5.39 -19.81
N ALA A 119 -4.15 4.82 -19.85
CA ALA A 119 -3.49 4.27 -18.67
C ALA A 119 -3.25 5.35 -17.59
N VAL A 120 -2.73 6.52 -17.99
CA VAL A 120 -2.53 7.66 -17.07
C VAL A 120 -3.87 8.16 -16.51
N ALA A 121 -4.89 8.27 -17.35
CA ALA A 121 -6.22 8.71 -16.94
C ALA A 121 -6.87 7.73 -15.94
N TYR A 122 -6.65 6.43 -16.13
CA TYR A 122 -7.17 5.37 -15.26
C TYR A 122 -6.45 5.36 -13.91
N ASP A 123 -5.13 5.50 -13.91
CA ASP A 123 -4.32 5.59 -12.70
C ASP A 123 -4.71 6.83 -11.87
N GLU A 124 -4.87 7.99 -12.52
CA GLU A 124 -5.35 9.21 -11.85
C GLU A 124 -6.79 9.07 -11.31
N ALA A 125 -7.68 8.37 -12.03
CA ALA A 125 -9.04 8.10 -11.56
C ALA A 125 -9.04 7.18 -10.33
N ALA A 126 -8.17 6.16 -10.32
CA ALA A 126 -8.01 5.24 -9.20
C ALA A 126 -7.44 5.96 -7.96
N GLU A 127 -6.50 6.89 -8.13
CA GLU A 127 -5.93 7.70 -7.04
C GLU A 127 -6.90 8.76 -6.47
N HIS A 128 -7.91 9.16 -7.23
CA HIS A 128 -8.85 10.24 -6.88
C HIS A 128 -10.30 9.77 -6.74
N ALA A 129 -10.53 8.66 -6.03
CA ALA A 129 -11.85 8.16 -5.66
C ALA A 129 -12.80 7.93 -6.86
N GLY A 130 -12.26 7.54 -8.01
CA GLY A 130 -13.02 7.26 -9.24
C GLY A 130 -13.39 8.50 -10.06
N GLN A 131 -12.89 9.69 -9.71
CA GLN A 131 -13.13 10.91 -10.48
C GLN A 131 -11.90 11.30 -11.29
N ALA A 132 -11.85 10.87 -12.55
CA ALA A 132 -10.90 11.40 -13.53
C ALA A 132 -11.06 12.92 -13.61
N ARG A 133 -10.01 13.68 -13.30
CA ARG A 133 -10.04 15.15 -13.39
C ARG A 133 -9.99 15.57 -14.85
N GLU A 134 -11.17 15.70 -15.45
CA GLU A 134 -11.41 16.15 -16.82
C GLU A 134 -10.58 17.40 -17.19
N SER A 135 -10.38 18.32 -16.25
CA SER A 135 -9.57 19.54 -16.44
C SER A 135 -8.08 19.26 -16.69
N LYS A 136 -7.48 18.30 -16.00
CA LYS A 136 -6.08 17.89 -16.23
C LYS A 136 -5.93 17.09 -17.51
N LEU A 137 -6.86 16.17 -17.77
CA LEU A 137 -6.88 15.39 -19.02
C LEU A 137 -7.00 16.30 -20.25
N ARG A 138 -7.85 17.32 -20.19
CA ARG A 138 -7.93 18.35 -21.24
C ARG A 138 -6.62 19.12 -21.38
N GLN A 139 -5.92 19.42 -20.29
CA GLN A 139 -4.61 20.08 -20.34
C GLN A 139 -3.54 19.20 -20.99
N VAL A 140 -3.52 17.90 -20.70
CA VAL A 140 -2.59 16.93 -21.32
C VAL A 140 -2.89 16.74 -22.81
N VAL A 141 -4.16 16.61 -23.19
CA VAL A 141 -4.57 16.53 -24.61
C VAL A 141 -4.20 17.80 -25.36
N ARG A 142 -4.37 18.97 -24.74
CA ARG A 142 -3.99 20.26 -25.34
C ARG A 142 -2.48 20.46 -25.48
N LEU A 143 -1.67 19.82 -24.63
CA LEU A 143 -0.20 19.79 -24.75
C LEU A 143 0.30 18.79 -25.81
N LEU A 144 -0.55 17.85 -26.23
CA LEU A 144 -0.25 16.86 -27.28
C LEU A 144 -0.62 17.34 -28.69
N ARG A 145 -1.19 18.54 -28.81
CA ARG A 145 -1.42 19.25 -30.07
C ARG A 145 -0.11 19.85 -30.61
#